data_AF-A0A8T0IJ55-F1
#
_entry.id   AF-A0A8T0IJ55-F1
#
_cell.length_a   1.000
_cell.length_b   1.000
_cell.length_c   1.000
_cell.angle_alpha   90.00
_cell.angle_beta   90.00
_cell.angle_gamma   90.00
#
_symmetry.space_group_name_H-M   'P 1'
#
loop_
_entity.id
_entity.type
_entity.pdbx_description
1 polymer ?
#
loop_
_entity_poly.entity_id
_entity_poly.type
_entity_poly.pdbx_seq_one_letter_code
_entity_poly.pdbx_strand_id
1 'polypeptide(L)'
;MMKAAAPAATAVLVVMAMMVGSAQAACPPQFPLDCASYVLDSSSVPGKICCIEVQNNFQLVKPTASLKSYCEAIKGVKLYNGPLTGTELSLALGLPQKCQLSDQYKKGQKCNGTIMPGGS
;
A
#
# COMPACT_ATOMS: atom_id res chain seq x y z
N MET A 1 -32.63 -19.42 62.79
CA MET A 1 -33.21 -18.79 61.58
C MET A 1 -32.73 -17.36 61.55
N MET A 2 -31.75 -17.01 60.72
CA MET A 2 -31.43 -15.63 60.32
C MET A 2 -30.59 -15.72 59.05
N LYS A 3 -31.13 -15.12 58.00
CA LYS A 3 -30.73 -15.22 56.60
C LYS A 3 -29.60 -14.24 56.35
N ALA A 4 -28.47 -14.74 55.86
CA ALA A 4 -27.35 -13.90 55.40
C ALA A 4 -27.79 -13.06 54.21
N ALA A 5 -27.64 -11.74 54.30
CA ALA A 5 -27.76 -10.82 53.19
C ALA A 5 -26.34 -10.51 52.67
N ALA A 6 -26.06 -10.94 51.44
CA ALA A 6 -24.83 -10.65 50.73
C ALA A 6 -24.82 -9.20 50.24
N PRO A 7 -23.70 -8.47 50.28
CA PRO A 7 -23.56 -7.25 49.50
C PRO A 7 -23.41 -7.61 48.02
N ALA A 8 -24.30 -7.04 47.19
CA ALA A 8 -24.27 -7.17 45.75
C ALA A 8 -22.93 -6.64 45.22
N ALA A 9 -22.10 -7.55 44.71
CA ALA A 9 -20.95 -7.20 43.91
C ALA A 9 -21.46 -6.61 42.60
N THR A 10 -21.44 -5.29 42.49
CA THR A 10 -21.70 -4.55 41.26
C THR A 10 -20.64 -4.98 40.25
N ALA A 11 -20.98 -5.92 39.37
CA ALA A 11 -20.15 -6.30 38.24
C ALA A 11 -20.03 -5.08 37.32
N VAL A 12 -18.90 -4.38 37.41
CA VAL A 12 -18.52 -3.37 36.43
C VAL A 12 -18.23 -4.13 35.14
N LEU A 13 -19.22 -4.20 34.26
CA LEU A 13 -19.05 -4.57 32.86
C LEU A 13 -18.12 -3.54 32.24
N VAL A 14 -16.82 -3.82 32.27
CA VAL A 14 -15.86 -3.14 31.41
C VAL A 14 -16.21 -3.57 29.99
N VAL A 15 -17.04 -2.76 29.34
CA VAL A 15 -17.25 -2.83 27.91
C VAL A 15 -15.87 -2.59 27.31
N MET A 16 -15.21 -3.66 26.87
CA MET A 16 -14.14 -3.54 25.89
C MET A 16 -14.80 -2.95 24.65
N ALA A 17 -14.85 -1.62 24.60
CA ALA A 17 -15.10 -0.88 23.40
C ALA A 17 -13.99 -1.32 22.45
N MET A 18 -14.35 -2.27 21.60
CA MET A 18 -13.61 -2.61 20.41
C MET A 18 -13.34 -1.27 19.74
N MET A 19 -12.09 -0.81 19.79
CA MET A 19 -11.61 0.20 18.87
C MET A 19 -11.71 -0.48 17.50
N VAL A 20 -12.93 -0.50 16.95
CA VAL A 20 -13.16 -0.58 15.53
C VAL A 20 -12.44 0.66 15.04
N GLY A 21 -11.17 0.48 14.69
CA GLY A 21 -10.41 1.49 13.99
C GLY A 21 -11.35 1.95 12.91
N SER A 22 -11.74 3.22 13.00
CA SER A 22 -12.50 3.90 11.97
C SER A 22 -11.89 3.42 10.66
N ALA A 23 -12.70 2.78 9.83
CA ALA A 23 -12.32 2.52 8.44
C ALA A 23 -12.17 3.91 7.83
N GLN A 24 -11.05 4.56 8.12
CA GLN A 24 -10.51 5.63 7.32
C GLN A 24 -10.54 5.02 5.94
N ALA A 25 -11.40 5.58 5.08
CA ALA A 25 -11.46 5.16 3.70
C ALA A 25 -10.00 5.06 3.26
N ALA A 26 -9.52 3.82 3.04
CA ALA A 26 -8.10 3.60 2.86
C ALA A 26 -7.72 4.50 1.70
N CYS A 27 -6.92 5.53 1.97
CA CYS A 27 -6.55 6.47 0.93
C CYS A 27 -6.01 5.60 -0.20
N PRO A 28 -6.54 5.75 -1.43
CA PRO A 28 -6.01 4.97 -2.53
C PRO A 28 -4.50 5.20 -2.56
N PRO A 29 -3.69 4.17 -2.86
CA PRO A 29 -2.25 4.36 -2.99
C PRO A 29 -2.01 5.52 -3.96
N GLN A 30 -0.96 6.30 -3.71
CA GLN A 30 -0.57 7.41 -4.57
C GLN A 30 0.83 7.16 -5.10
N PHE A 31 1.12 7.63 -6.30
CA PHE A 31 2.49 7.57 -6.81
C PHE A 31 3.41 8.45 -5.94
N PRO A 32 4.48 7.89 -5.37
CA PRO A 32 5.46 8.63 -4.60
C PRO A 32 6.16 9.70 -5.45
N LEU A 33 6.04 10.98 -5.10
CA LEU A 33 6.70 12.05 -5.84
C LEU A 33 8.24 11.95 -5.72
N ASP A 34 8.75 11.40 -4.62
CA ASP A 34 10.17 11.11 -4.44
C ASP A 34 10.70 10.04 -5.42
N CYS A 35 9.81 9.28 -6.08
CA CYS A 35 10.21 8.36 -7.15
C CYS A 35 10.29 9.03 -8.53
N ALA A 36 9.88 10.30 -8.67
CA ALA A 36 9.84 10.98 -9.96
C ALA A 36 11.21 11.05 -10.62
N SER A 37 12.28 11.34 -9.87
CA SER A 37 13.64 11.39 -10.42
C SER A 37 14.07 10.06 -11.05
N TYR A 38 13.79 8.93 -10.39
CA TYR A 38 14.08 7.59 -10.93
C TYR A 38 13.27 7.28 -12.19
N VAL A 39 11.99 7.63 -12.19
CA VAL A 39 11.08 7.32 -13.30
C VAL A 39 11.40 8.15 -14.54
N LEU A 40 11.89 9.37 -14.34
CA LEU A 40 12.28 10.30 -15.40
C LEU A 40 13.72 10.13 -15.88
N ASP A 41 14.58 9.56 -15.04
CA ASP A 41 15.97 9.25 -15.36
C ASP A 41 16.30 7.78 -15.04
N SER A 42 16.28 6.96 -16.09
CA SER A 42 16.53 5.52 -16.02
C SER A 42 17.94 5.14 -15.53
N SER A 43 18.88 6.10 -15.47
CA SER A 43 20.24 5.85 -14.98
C SER A 43 20.34 5.90 -13.45
N SER A 44 19.30 6.43 -12.80
CA SER A 44 19.24 6.59 -11.36
C SER A 44 18.76 5.32 -10.64
N VAL A 45 19.08 5.18 -9.35
CA VAL A 45 18.50 4.16 -8.45
C VAL A 45 17.38 4.85 -7.66
N PRO A 46 16.26 4.17 -7.33
CA PRO A 46 15.23 4.77 -6.49
C PRO A 46 15.82 5.24 -5.16
N GLY A 47 15.51 6.50 -4.80
CA GLY A 47 15.93 7.05 -3.52
C GLY A 47 15.32 6.27 -2.34
N LYS A 48 15.95 6.37 -1.16
CA LYS A 48 15.45 5.72 0.06
C LYS A 48 14.02 6.14 0.40
N ILE A 49 13.71 7.44 0.27
CA ILE A 49 12.38 7.98 0.56
C ILE A 49 11.34 7.40 -0.42
N CYS A 50 11.64 7.39 -1.72
CA CYS A 50 10.83 6.71 -2.73
C CYS A 50 10.47 5.27 -2.32
N CYS A 51 11.45 4.47 -1.90
CA CYS A 51 11.16 3.09 -1.49
C CYS A 51 10.34 2.97 -0.19
N ILE A 52 10.50 3.87 0.77
CA ILE A 52 9.65 3.92 1.97
C ILE A 52 8.20 4.20 1.58
N GLU A 53 7.96 5.15 0.66
CA GLU A 53 6.60 5.48 0.21
C GLU A 53 5.98 4.34 -0.63
N VAL A 54 6.77 3.67 -1.48
CA VAL A 54 6.31 2.46 -2.19
C VAL A 54 5.92 1.37 -1.19
N GLN A 55 6.70 1.15 -0.14
CA GLN A 55 6.40 0.19 0.93
C GLN A 55 5.10 0.56 1.67
N ASN A 56 4.93 1.83 2.02
CA ASN A 56 3.70 2.32 2.67
C ASN A 56 2.47 2.08 1.77
N ASN A 57 2.56 2.36 0.47
CA ASN A 57 1.50 2.07 -0.48
C ASN A 57 1.17 0.56 -0.54
N PHE A 58 2.15 -0.31 -0.41
CA PHE A 58 1.94 -1.76 -0.38
C PHE A 58 1.18 -2.24 0.86
N GLN A 59 1.29 -1.51 1.98
CA GLN A 59 0.48 -1.77 3.19
C GLN A 59 -0.99 -1.36 3.03
N LEU A 60 -1.29 -0.45 2.09
CA LEU A 60 -2.65 0.02 1.80
C LEU A 60 -3.42 -0.89 0.83
N VAL A 61 -2.74 -1.84 0.20
CA VAL A 61 -3.33 -2.75 -0.78
C VAL A 61 -3.19 -4.20 -0.35
N LYS A 62 -3.86 -5.13 -1.06
CA LYS A 62 -3.69 -6.58 -0.89
C LYS A 62 -2.91 -7.13 -2.09
N PRO A 63 -1.57 -6.97 -2.12
CA PRO A 63 -0.76 -7.18 -3.31
C PRO A 63 -0.76 -8.64 -3.82
N THR A 64 -0.98 -9.61 -2.93
CA THR A 64 -1.16 -11.03 -3.29
C THR A 64 -2.51 -11.34 -3.95
N ALA A 65 -3.53 -10.51 -3.71
CA ALA A 65 -4.86 -10.64 -4.30
C ALA A 65 -4.96 -9.86 -5.61
N SER A 66 -4.58 -8.57 -5.60
CA SER A 66 -4.61 -7.72 -6.78
C SER A 66 -3.78 -6.44 -6.56
N LEU A 67 -2.97 -6.07 -7.55
CA LEU A 67 -2.32 -4.76 -7.65
C LEU A 67 -3.15 -3.71 -8.40
N LYS A 68 -4.44 -3.96 -8.67
CA LYS A 68 -5.28 -3.03 -9.46
C LYS A 68 -5.28 -1.60 -8.91
N SER A 69 -5.44 -1.42 -7.60
CA SER A 69 -5.44 -0.08 -6.98
C SER A 69 -4.08 0.61 -7.12
N TYR A 70 -2.98 -0.12 -6.92
CA TYR A 70 -1.62 0.37 -7.15
C TYR A 70 -1.39 0.77 -8.62
N CYS A 71 -1.93 -0.02 -9.55
CA CYS A 71 -1.89 0.27 -10.97
C CYS A 71 -2.62 1.54 -11.36
N GLU A 72 -3.84 1.74 -10.86
CA GLU A 72 -4.61 2.95 -11.12
C GLU A 72 -3.91 4.19 -10.54
N ALA A 73 -3.23 4.04 -9.40
CA ALA A 73 -2.42 5.10 -8.80
C ALA A 73 -1.26 5.57 -9.68
N ILE A 74 -0.68 4.67 -10.49
CA ILE A 74 0.42 4.99 -11.42
C ILE A 74 -0.12 5.55 -12.74
N LYS A 75 -1.23 5.02 -13.24
CA LYS A 75 -1.82 5.45 -14.52
C LYS A 75 -2.28 6.91 -14.52
N GLY A 76 -2.76 7.41 -13.38
CA GLY A 76 -3.23 8.79 -13.24
C GLY A 76 -2.12 9.83 -13.11
N VAL A 77 -0.86 9.40 -13.02
CA VAL A 77 0.26 10.28 -12.70
C VAL A 77 0.65 11.12 -13.91
N LYS A 78 0.74 12.42 -13.66
CA LYS A 78 1.37 13.38 -14.55
C LYS A 78 2.51 14.04 -13.80
N LEU A 79 3.73 13.86 -14.31
CA LEU A 79 4.90 14.59 -13.85
C LEU A 79 5.07 15.84 -14.73
N TYR A 80 6.13 16.62 -14.49
CA TYR A 80 6.34 17.89 -15.19
C TYR A 80 6.47 17.74 -16.72
N ASN A 81 6.90 16.57 -17.18
CA ASN A 81 7.06 16.25 -18.60
C ASN A 81 5.80 15.59 -19.22
N GLY A 82 4.72 15.45 -18.45
CA GLY A 82 3.46 14.89 -18.89
C GLY A 82 3.08 13.59 -18.18
N PRO A 83 2.11 12.84 -18.74
CA PRO A 83 1.71 11.55 -18.19
C PRO A 83 2.84 10.53 -18.31
N LEU A 84 2.96 9.64 -17.32
CA LEU A 84 3.90 8.53 -17.39
C LEU A 84 3.56 7.62 -18.57
N THR A 85 4.48 7.46 -19.52
CA THR A 85 4.28 6.59 -20.69
C THR A 85 5.55 5.80 -21.02
N GLY A 86 5.41 4.77 -21.88
CA GLY A 86 6.55 3.99 -22.39
C GLY A 86 7.52 3.51 -21.29
N THR A 87 8.77 3.96 -21.38
CA THR A 87 9.84 3.63 -20.43
C THR A 87 9.54 4.10 -19.02
N GLU A 88 9.01 5.30 -18.84
CA GLU A 88 8.72 5.89 -17.53
C GLU A 88 7.65 5.08 -16.80
N LEU A 89 6.57 4.74 -17.51
CA LEU A 89 5.54 3.84 -16.98
C LEU A 89 6.14 2.49 -16.60
N SER A 90 7.04 1.94 -17.42
CA SER A 90 7.70 0.66 -17.12
C SER A 90 8.59 0.74 -15.88
N LEU A 91 9.33 1.84 -15.69
CA LEU A 91 10.13 2.09 -14.50
C LEU A 91 9.26 2.24 -13.25
N ALA A 92 8.15 3.00 -13.35
CA ALA A 92 7.19 3.17 -12.26
C ALA A 92 6.57 1.83 -11.83
N LEU A 93 6.22 0.97 -12.79
CA LEU A 93 5.70 -0.37 -12.50
C LEU A 93 6.77 -1.33 -11.95
N GLY A 94 8.05 -1.07 -12.22
CA GLY A 94 9.19 -1.82 -11.69
C GLY A 94 9.64 -1.39 -10.29
N LEU A 95 9.17 -0.24 -9.78
CA LEU A 95 9.54 0.29 -8.46
C LEU A 95 9.39 -0.72 -7.32
N PRO A 96 8.29 -1.50 -7.21
CA PRO A 96 8.17 -2.48 -6.14
C PRO A 96 9.29 -3.51 -6.14
N GLN A 97 9.71 -3.99 -7.31
CA GLN A 97 10.84 -4.92 -7.39
C GLN A 97 12.15 -4.24 -6.99
N LYS A 98 12.40 -3.01 -7.46
CA LYS A 98 13.60 -2.24 -7.10
C LYS A 98 13.66 -1.91 -5.62
N CYS A 99 12.51 -1.75 -4.98
CA CYS A 99 12.36 -1.53 -3.54
C CYS A 99 12.22 -2.82 -2.71
N GLN A 100 12.60 -3.98 -3.29
CA GLN A 100 12.68 -5.28 -2.60
C GLN A 100 11.33 -5.82 -2.12
N LEU A 101 10.26 -5.55 -2.86
CA LEU A 101 8.90 -6.04 -2.58
C LEU A 101 8.45 -7.14 -3.55
N SER A 102 9.37 -7.76 -4.29
CA SER A 102 9.05 -8.81 -5.27
C SER A 102 8.28 -9.98 -4.67
N ASP A 103 8.51 -10.32 -3.41
CA ASP A 103 7.84 -11.44 -2.73
C ASP A 103 6.47 -11.07 -2.15
N GLN A 104 6.08 -9.79 -2.22
CA GLN A 104 4.81 -9.30 -1.68
C GLN A 104 3.66 -9.40 -2.69
N TYR A 105 3.93 -9.69 -3.96
CA TYR A 105 2.92 -9.82 -5.00
C TYR A 105 3.20 -10.99 -5.94
N LYS A 106 2.16 -11.47 -6.63
CA LYS A 106 2.26 -12.65 -7.49
C LYS A 106 2.95 -12.31 -8.82
N LYS A 107 3.76 -13.25 -9.31
CA LYS A 107 4.34 -13.18 -10.64
C LYS A 107 3.27 -13.17 -11.71
N GLY A 108 3.47 -12.34 -12.75
CA GLY A 108 2.57 -12.29 -13.89
C GLY A 108 1.32 -11.43 -13.68
N GLN A 109 1.17 -10.75 -12.54
CA GLN A 109 0.13 -9.72 -12.40
C GLN A 109 0.31 -8.64 -13.46
N LYS A 110 -0.80 -8.26 -14.11
CA LYS A 110 -0.80 -7.27 -15.19
C LYS A 110 -1.28 -5.93 -14.70
N CYS A 111 -0.61 -4.90 -15.18
CA CYS A 111 -0.91 -3.51 -14.98
C CYS A 111 -1.03 -2.83 -16.34
N ASN A 112 -2.25 -2.47 -16.76
CA ASN A 112 -2.50 -1.84 -18.05
C ASN A 112 -1.92 -2.61 -19.26
N GLY A 113 -1.99 -3.95 -19.24
CA GLY A 113 -1.41 -4.80 -20.28
C GLY A 113 0.09 -5.10 -20.10
N THR A 114 0.79 -4.34 -19.26
CA THR A 114 2.20 -4.59 -18.91
C THR A 114 2.30 -5.59 -17.77
N ILE A 115 3.17 -6.59 -17.90
CA ILE A 115 3.43 -7.56 -16.83
C ILE A 115 4.31 -6.87 -15.77
N MET A 116 3.89 -6.92 -14.51
CA MET A 116 4.72 -6.46 -13.41
C MET A 116 5.85 -7.47 -13.16
N PRO A 117 7.10 -7.01 -13.00
CA PRO A 117 8.27 -7.88 -13.08
C PRO A 117 8.56 -8.69 -11.80
N GLY A 118 7.80 -8.53 -10.72
CA GLY A 118 8.02 -9.27 -9.47
C GLY A 118 7.34 -10.64 -9.39
N GLY A 119 7.41 -11.22 -8.19
CA GLY A 119 6.92 -12.54 -7.80
C GLY A 119 8.00 -13.61 -7.67
N SER A 120 7.97 -14.30 -6.52
CA SER A 120 8.40 -15.70 -6.35
C SER A 120 7.42 -16.66 -7.04
#